data_AF-A0A9E1IPI4-F1
#
_entry.id   AF-A0A9E1IPI4-F1
#
_cell.length_a   1.000
_cell.length_b   1.000
_cell.length_c   1.000
_cell.angle_alpha   90.00
_cell.angle_beta   90.00
_cell.angle_gamma   90.00
#
_symmetry.space_group_name_H-M   'P 1'
#
loop_
_entity.id
_entity.type
_entity.pdbx_description
1 polymer ?
#
loop_
_entity_poly.entity_id
_entity_poly.type
_entity_poly.pdbx_seq_one_letter_code
_entity_poly.pdbx_strand_id
1 'polypeptide(L)'
;MTRAEIAVIFLLAGCGAKPQPDTTVENVAFEYIGHDAHVELSTLVFENEAEGVRFKKVRECFADSTAAEGWSHYPLRKIGNFIQEDWCSGPGAERGCSSGTFRDSRRGVSWYGVHTLHYSQHFPLVFGLGVYAGHRPAVGELGLDFSFSQNGKSIVGDGLHLSFVELDSDTTVHLGSQYSYELEQITATFAAPDGPTAELSLFIASAESFRDTATARYNKLLRKVEAKFAAGKVEKCVYGEYEGDGVPPPCIRTPLDKAEAKVLFDRSKADLERQKALITNEYQQMHELLLERLDFTSCW
;
A
#
# COMPACT_ATOMS: atom_id res chain seq x y z
N MET A 1 -11.46 -31.05 4.84
CA MET A 1 -10.37 -30.08 4.59
C MET A 1 -10.99 -28.72 4.36
N THR A 2 -11.15 -27.97 5.44
CA THR A 2 -11.72 -26.62 5.47
C THR A 2 -10.64 -25.62 5.05
N ARG A 3 -10.88 -24.88 3.96
CA ARG A 3 -10.04 -23.74 3.57
C ARG A 3 -10.29 -22.62 4.57
N ALA A 4 -9.27 -22.26 5.35
CA ALA A 4 -9.30 -21.06 6.17
C ALA A 4 -9.18 -19.84 5.26
N GLU A 5 -10.20 -18.99 5.25
CA GLU A 5 -10.12 -17.64 4.69
C GLU A 5 -9.23 -16.80 5.61
N ILE A 6 -8.00 -16.51 5.17
CA ILE A 6 -7.11 -15.57 5.84
C ILE A 6 -7.62 -14.17 5.49
N ALA A 7 -8.24 -13.50 6.45
CA ALA A 7 -8.55 -12.08 6.37
C ALA A 7 -7.24 -11.29 6.50
N VAL A 8 -6.69 -10.84 5.38
CA VAL A 8 -5.62 -9.84 5.36
C VAL A 8 -6.27 -8.49 5.68
N ILE A 9 -6.00 -7.97 6.87
CA ILE A 9 -6.43 -6.63 7.29
C ILE A 9 -5.51 -5.63 6.59
N PHE A 10 -5.99 -5.06 5.48
CA PHE A 10 -5.42 -3.83 4.94
C PHE A 10 -6.09 -2.64 5.62
N LEU A 11 -5.27 -1.82 6.30
CA LEU A 11 -5.65 -0.47 6.71
C LEU A 11 -5.71 0.41 5.46
N LEU A 12 -6.84 0.34 4.74
CA LEU A 12 -7.19 1.34 3.75
C LEU A 12 -7.90 2.48 4.50
N ALA A 13 -7.20 3.59 4.69
CA ALA A 13 -7.80 4.83 5.14
C ALA A 13 -8.66 5.41 4.00
N GLY A 14 -9.95 5.07 4.00
CA GLY A 14 -10.94 5.68 3.12
C GLY A 14 -11.28 7.09 3.61
N CYS A 15 -10.85 8.11 2.86
CA CYS A 15 -11.26 9.50 3.06
C CYS A 15 -12.72 9.70 2.68
N GLY A 16 -13.62 9.62 3.67
CA GLY A 16 -14.95 10.22 3.64
C GLY A 16 -15.05 11.29 4.71
N ALA A 17 -14.47 12.47 4.47
CA ALA A 17 -14.46 13.56 5.45
C ALA A 17 -15.88 14.12 5.65
N LYS A 18 -16.51 13.77 6.78
CA LYS A 18 -17.54 14.62 7.40
C LYS A 18 -16.83 15.64 8.29
N PRO A 19 -17.32 16.89 8.37
CA PRO A 19 -16.72 17.90 9.26
C PRO A 19 -16.86 17.46 10.71
N GLN A 20 -15.73 17.21 11.37
CA GLN A 20 -15.65 16.82 12.77
C GLN A 20 -15.57 18.10 13.64
N PRO A 21 -16.30 18.17 14.76
CA PRO A 21 -16.30 19.36 15.62
C PRO A 21 -14.92 19.64 16.20
N ASP A 22 -14.59 20.92 16.21
CA ASP A 22 -13.33 21.52 16.65
C ASP A 22 -13.06 21.17 18.13
N THR A 23 -12.33 20.07 18.33
CA THR A 23 -11.79 19.68 19.61
C THR A 23 -10.28 19.83 19.50
N THR A 24 -9.79 20.96 20.02
CA THR A 24 -8.38 21.22 20.29
C THR A 24 -7.90 20.24 21.36
N VAL A 25 -7.67 18.99 20.94
CA VAL A 25 -6.85 18.04 21.69
C VAL A 25 -5.42 18.51 21.47
N GLU A 26 -4.78 19.00 22.54
CA GLU A 26 -3.34 19.24 22.55
C GLU A 26 -2.65 18.01 21.96
N ASN A 27 -1.94 18.22 20.85
CA ASN A 27 -1.08 17.24 20.21
C ASN A 27 -0.02 16.79 21.23
N VAL A 28 -0.35 15.77 22.02
CA VAL A 28 0.66 14.92 22.62
C VAL A 28 1.31 14.25 21.42
N ALA A 29 2.44 14.80 21.00
CA ALA A 29 3.33 14.13 20.07
C ALA A 29 3.53 12.72 20.65
N PHE A 30 2.92 11.72 20.02
CA PHE A 30 3.40 10.36 20.15
C PHE A 30 4.81 10.42 19.58
N GLU A 31 5.78 10.71 20.44
CA GLU A 31 7.17 10.33 20.26
C GLU A 31 7.15 8.82 20.12
N TYR A 32 6.90 8.34 18.89
CA TYR A 32 7.32 7.02 18.45
C TYR A 32 8.85 7.05 18.30
N ILE A 33 9.52 7.46 19.38
CA ILE A 33 10.94 7.26 19.66
C ILE A 33 10.94 6.07 20.62
N GLY A 34 10.33 4.97 20.19
CA GLY A 34 10.38 3.71 20.91
C GLY A 34 11.78 3.14 20.76
N HIS A 35 12.44 2.84 21.88
CA HIS A 35 13.07 1.56 22.24
C HIS A 35 13.39 0.49 21.16
N ASP A 36 13.66 0.87 19.90
CA ASP A 36 14.04 -0.06 18.85
C ASP A 36 15.50 -0.46 19.10
N ALA A 37 15.73 -1.73 19.39
CA ALA A 37 17.08 -2.24 19.50
C ALA A 37 17.72 -2.21 18.11
N HIS A 38 18.81 -1.46 17.96
CA HIS A 38 19.67 -1.59 16.79
C HIS A 38 20.11 -3.05 16.62
N VAL A 39 20.12 -3.51 15.39
CA VAL A 39 20.49 -4.88 15.03
C VAL A 39 21.65 -4.84 14.07
N GLU A 40 22.76 -5.45 14.45
CA GLU A 40 23.89 -5.65 13.55
C GLU A 40 23.51 -6.69 12.47
N LEU A 41 23.68 -6.35 11.19
CA LEU A 41 23.37 -7.25 10.07
C LEU A 41 24.04 -8.62 10.22
N SER A 42 25.27 -8.66 10.75
CA SER A 42 26.07 -9.87 10.95
C SER A 42 25.45 -10.85 11.96
N THR A 43 24.48 -10.40 12.77
CA THR A 43 23.77 -11.27 13.72
C THR A 43 22.64 -12.05 13.06
N LEU A 44 22.14 -11.61 11.90
CA LEU A 44 20.99 -12.23 11.25
C LEU A 44 21.35 -13.56 10.59
N VAL A 45 20.53 -14.58 10.86
CA VAL A 45 20.63 -15.89 10.22
C VAL A 45 19.41 -16.08 9.33
N PHE A 46 19.58 -16.01 8.02
CA PHE A 46 18.46 -16.21 7.09
C PHE A 46 18.12 -17.69 6.95
N GLU A 47 16.83 -18.03 7.09
CA GLU A 47 16.31 -19.38 6.82
C GLU A 47 16.61 -19.83 5.38
N ASN A 48 16.62 -18.87 4.45
CA ASN A 48 16.91 -19.08 3.04
C ASN A 48 18.08 -18.17 2.61
N GLU A 49 19.20 -18.78 2.22
CA GLU A 49 20.40 -18.05 1.81
C GLU A 49 20.15 -17.10 0.63
N ALA A 50 19.34 -17.52 -0.36
CA ALA A 50 19.01 -16.69 -1.52
C ALA A 50 18.13 -15.48 -1.17
N GLU A 51 17.33 -15.57 -0.10
CA GLU A 51 16.61 -14.40 0.45
C GLU A 51 17.60 -13.47 1.15
N GLY A 52 18.53 -14.00 1.94
CA GLY A 52 19.57 -13.23 2.60
C GLY A 52 20.49 -12.47 1.63
N VAL A 53 20.85 -13.09 0.50
CA VAL A 53 21.61 -12.43 -0.57
C VAL A 53 20.80 -11.28 -1.18
N ARG A 54 19.53 -11.50 -1.53
CA ARG A 54 18.66 -10.46 -2.09
C ARG A 54 18.44 -9.30 -1.11
N PHE A 55 18.19 -9.60 0.16
CA PHE A 55 18.05 -8.59 1.22
C PHE A 55 19.29 -7.69 1.32
N LYS A 56 20.49 -8.27 1.33
CA LYS A 56 21.75 -7.51 1.38
C LYS A 56 21.96 -6.67 0.11
N LYS A 57 21.70 -7.24 -1.06
CA LYS A 57 21.81 -6.55 -2.35
C LYS A 57 20.89 -5.32 -2.43
N VAL A 58 19.62 -5.47 -2.03
CA VAL A 58 18.67 -4.34 -1.98
C VAL A 58 19.13 -3.27 -0.98
N ARG A 59 19.61 -3.67 0.20
CA ARG A 59 20.15 -2.74 1.20
C ARG A 59 21.32 -1.92 0.67
N GLU A 60 22.29 -2.57 0.05
CA GLU A 60 23.47 -1.91 -0.55
C GLU A 60 23.03 -0.91 -1.63
N CYS A 61 22.13 -1.32 -2.52
CA CYS A 61 21.55 -0.45 -3.52
C CYS A 61 20.88 0.80 -2.96
N PHE A 62 20.06 0.65 -1.91
CA PHE A 62 19.40 1.79 -1.27
C PHE A 62 20.40 2.71 -0.56
N ALA A 63 21.41 2.14 0.10
CA ALA A 63 22.50 2.93 0.68
C ALA A 63 23.24 3.74 -0.40
N ASP A 64 23.58 3.13 -1.53
CA ASP A 64 24.26 3.81 -2.64
C ASP A 64 23.39 4.90 -3.28
N SER A 65 22.11 4.60 -3.51
CA SER A 65 21.13 5.54 -4.10
C SER A 65 20.82 6.74 -3.20
N THR A 66 21.14 6.64 -1.91
CA THR A 66 20.86 7.67 -0.89
C THR A 66 22.13 8.25 -0.28
N ALA A 67 23.30 7.95 -0.85
CA ALA A 67 24.59 8.48 -0.39
C ALA A 67 24.73 10.01 -0.56
N ALA A 68 23.86 10.63 -1.36
CA ALA A 68 23.80 12.08 -1.53
C ALA A 68 23.25 12.80 -0.29
N GLU A 69 23.58 14.08 -0.13
CA GLU A 69 23.06 14.91 0.95
C GLU A 69 21.52 15.02 0.91
N GLY A 70 20.89 15.10 2.08
CA GLY A 70 19.44 15.31 2.24
C GLY A 70 18.61 14.07 2.57
N TRP A 71 19.25 12.90 2.71
CA TRP A 71 18.62 11.68 3.21
C TRP A 71 18.92 11.46 4.69
N SER A 72 17.86 11.21 5.46
CA SER A 72 17.93 10.66 6.81
C SER A 72 17.96 9.14 6.72
N HIS A 73 18.96 8.52 7.33
CA HIS A 73 19.11 7.08 7.41
C HIS A 73 18.75 6.57 8.80
N TYR A 74 17.88 5.57 8.84
CA TYR A 74 17.47 4.87 10.05
C TYR A 74 18.00 3.44 9.98
N PRO A 75 19.08 3.14 10.71
CA PRO A 75 19.78 1.87 10.60
C PRO A 75 18.88 0.70 10.99
N LEU A 76 19.36 -0.49 10.65
CA LEU A 76 18.67 -1.74 10.88
C LEU A 76 18.24 -1.88 12.35
N ARG A 77 16.94 -2.02 12.56
CA ARG A 77 16.33 -2.01 13.89
C ARG A 77 15.17 -2.98 13.99
N LYS A 78 14.89 -3.43 15.21
CA LYS A 78 13.79 -4.37 15.48
C LYS A 78 12.52 -3.62 15.88
N ILE A 79 11.45 -3.79 15.08
CA ILE A 79 10.11 -3.23 15.33
C ILE A 79 9.10 -4.38 15.34
N GLY A 80 8.68 -4.83 16.52
CA GLY A 80 7.77 -5.99 16.64
C GLY A 80 8.38 -7.27 16.06
N ASN A 81 7.81 -7.77 14.96
CA ASN A 81 8.31 -8.94 14.21
C ASN A 81 9.17 -8.57 12.98
N PHE A 82 9.44 -7.27 12.78
CA PHE A 82 10.19 -6.75 11.64
C PHE A 82 11.61 -6.41 12.07
N ILE A 83 12.59 -6.76 11.23
CA ILE A 83 13.93 -6.17 11.24
C ILE A 83 14.02 -5.28 10.00
N GLN A 84 14.05 -3.96 10.20
CA GLN A 84 13.82 -2.97 9.15
C GLN A 84 14.91 -1.90 9.14
N GLU A 85 15.25 -1.45 7.94
CA GLU A 85 16.11 -0.29 7.71
C GLU A 85 15.42 0.64 6.72
N ASP A 86 15.52 1.95 6.94
CA ASP A 86 14.84 2.94 6.11
C ASP A 86 15.75 4.12 5.77
N TRP A 87 15.45 4.73 4.63
CA TRP A 87 15.99 6.00 4.19
C TRP A 87 14.84 6.89 3.80
N CYS A 88 14.85 8.14 4.23
CA CYS A 88 13.86 9.11 3.78
C CYS A 88 14.46 10.49 3.59
N SER A 89 13.91 11.23 2.65
CA SER A 89 14.29 12.61 2.36
C SER A 89 13.06 13.50 2.29
N GLY A 90 13.29 14.79 2.47
CA GLY A 90 12.25 15.81 2.43
C GLY A 90 11.70 16.22 3.81
N PRO A 91 10.64 17.05 3.83
CA PRO A 91 10.15 17.67 5.05
C PRO A 91 9.76 16.68 6.17
N GLY A 92 10.46 16.83 7.30
CA GLY A 92 10.20 16.09 8.52
C GLY A 92 10.69 14.62 8.49
N ALA A 93 11.59 14.30 7.54
CA ALA A 93 12.28 13.01 7.47
C ALA A 93 13.17 12.76 8.71
N GLU A 94 13.59 13.79 9.43
CA GLU A 94 14.37 13.68 10.68
C GLU A 94 13.59 13.03 11.84
N ARG A 95 12.28 12.87 11.71
CA ARG A 95 11.39 12.26 12.71
C ARG A 95 11.02 10.81 12.39
N GLY A 96 11.70 10.17 11.44
CA GLY A 96 11.42 8.81 10.99
C GLY A 96 10.60 8.75 9.72
N CYS A 97 10.88 7.73 8.90
CA CYS A 97 10.23 7.52 7.60
C CYS A 97 8.81 6.91 7.70
N SER A 98 8.39 6.53 8.91
CA SER A 98 7.12 5.87 9.20
C SER A 98 6.29 6.57 10.30
N SER A 99 6.75 7.70 10.85
CA SER A 99 6.01 8.40 11.91
C SER A 99 4.78 9.13 11.36
N GLY A 100 3.68 9.02 12.12
CA GLY A 100 2.32 9.53 11.90
C GLY A 100 2.17 10.57 10.78
N THR A 101 1.88 10.08 9.57
CA THR A 101 1.58 10.82 8.33
C THR A 101 2.74 11.21 7.41
N PHE A 102 4.00 10.84 7.68
CA PHE A 102 5.12 11.17 6.77
C PHE A 102 4.84 10.77 5.32
N ARG A 103 4.40 9.53 5.12
CA ARG A 103 4.03 9.03 3.79
C ARG A 103 2.71 9.61 3.32
N ASP A 104 1.71 9.75 4.19
CA ASP A 104 0.32 10.03 3.76
C ASP A 104 -0.07 11.49 3.59
N SER A 105 0.59 12.43 4.27
CA SER A 105 0.19 13.85 4.27
C SER A 105 1.23 14.80 3.68
N ARG A 106 2.46 14.34 3.46
CA ARG A 106 3.58 15.21 3.10
C ARG A 106 3.90 15.14 1.62
N ARG A 107 4.20 16.31 1.07
CA ARG A 107 4.65 16.53 -0.31
C ARG A 107 6.16 16.77 -0.32
N GLY A 108 6.80 16.47 -1.44
CA GLY A 108 8.25 16.62 -1.60
C GLY A 108 9.04 15.64 -0.74
N VAL A 109 8.53 14.43 -0.53
CA VAL A 109 9.19 13.39 0.28
C VAL A 109 9.53 12.18 -0.58
N SER A 110 10.62 11.51 -0.25
CA SER A 110 10.98 10.22 -0.84
C SER A 110 11.37 9.24 0.25
N TRP A 111 11.18 7.96 0.01
CA TRP A 111 11.59 6.93 0.95
C TRP A 111 12.02 5.64 0.26
N TYR A 112 12.92 4.94 0.92
CA TYR A 112 13.27 3.54 0.67
C TYR A 112 13.23 2.80 2.00
N GLY A 113 12.90 1.52 1.94
CA GLY A 113 12.91 0.67 3.12
C GLY A 113 13.02 -0.79 2.72
N VAL A 114 13.71 -1.55 3.56
CA VAL A 114 13.87 -2.98 3.37
C VAL A 114 13.75 -3.65 4.72
N HIS A 115 13.06 -4.78 4.74
CA HIS A 115 12.85 -5.54 5.96
C HIS A 115 12.89 -7.04 5.72
N THR A 116 13.22 -7.74 6.79
CA THR A 116 13.05 -9.18 6.95
C THR A 116 12.22 -9.41 8.21
N LEU A 117 11.68 -10.61 8.37
CA LEU A 117 10.81 -10.95 9.48
C LEU A 117 11.47 -11.93 10.42
N HIS A 118 11.01 -11.97 11.65
CA HIS A 118 11.36 -13.02 12.60
C HIS A 118 10.16 -13.36 13.48
N TYR A 119 10.15 -14.55 14.05
CA TYR A 119 9.34 -14.83 15.22
C TYR A 119 10.17 -14.53 16.48
N SER A 120 9.58 -13.85 17.47
CA SER A 120 10.32 -13.44 18.67
C SER A 120 11.03 -14.57 19.41
N GLN A 121 10.49 -15.81 19.35
CA GLN A 121 11.07 -16.99 20.01
C GLN A 121 12.24 -17.62 19.25
N HIS A 122 12.46 -17.24 17.98
CA HIS A 122 13.47 -17.84 17.10
C HIS A 122 14.59 -16.89 16.70
N PHE A 123 14.54 -15.62 17.12
CA PHE A 123 15.59 -14.66 16.85
C PHE A 123 16.96 -15.19 17.33
N PRO A 124 18.04 -15.12 16.51
CA PRO A 124 18.21 -14.26 15.32
C PRO A 124 17.89 -14.93 13.97
N LEU A 125 17.17 -16.06 13.96
CA LEU A 125 16.67 -16.65 12.72
C LEU A 125 15.61 -15.72 12.09
N VAL A 126 15.83 -15.34 10.84
CA VAL A 126 14.97 -14.44 10.06
C VAL A 126 14.51 -15.09 8.74
N PHE A 127 13.40 -14.63 8.21
CA PHE A 127 12.83 -15.12 6.94
C PHE A 127 12.12 -14.00 6.19
N GLY A 128 11.89 -14.23 4.90
CA GLY A 128 11.15 -13.32 4.05
C GLY A 128 11.95 -12.09 3.66
N LEU A 129 11.43 -11.41 2.66
CA LEU A 129 11.96 -10.16 2.14
C LEU A 129 10.78 -9.25 1.92
N GLY A 130 10.89 -8.00 2.39
CA GLY A 130 10.03 -6.97 1.86
C GLY A 130 10.76 -5.66 1.63
N VAL A 131 10.24 -4.94 0.65
CA VAL A 131 10.82 -3.73 0.09
C VAL A 131 9.72 -2.70 -0.02
N TYR A 132 10.04 -1.47 0.36
CA TYR A 132 9.20 -0.30 0.22
C TYR A 132 10.01 0.78 -0.50
N ALA A 133 9.38 1.45 -1.45
CA ALA A 133 9.98 2.59 -2.11
C ALA A 133 8.88 3.58 -2.46
N GLY A 134 9.19 4.85 -2.50
CA GLY A 134 8.21 5.81 -2.95
C GLY A 134 8.71 7.23 -3.02
N HIS A 135 7.87 8.03 -3.66
CA HIS A 135 8.08 9.43 -3.88
C HIS A 135 6.74 10.13 -3.94
N ARG A 136 6.60 11.20 -3.17
CA ARG A 136 5.48 12.14 -3.31
C ARG A 136 6.06 13.48 -3.73
N PRO A 137 5.81 13.94 -4.96
CA PRO A 137 6.36 15.19 -5.44
C PRO A 137 5.84 16.39 -4.64
N ALA A 138 6.49 17.53 -4.77
CA ALA A 138 6.05 18.75 -4.08
C ALA A 138 4.76 19.33 -4.69
N VAL A 139 4.62 19.23 -6.01
CA VAL A 139 3.56 19.83 -6.82
C VAL A 139 3.33 19.00 -8.08
N GLY A 140 2.09 18.95 -8.57
CA GLY A 140 1.70 18.66 -9.96
C GLY A 140 2.01 17.30 -10.59
N GLU A 141 2.95 16.55 -10.06
CA GLU A 141 3.44 15.30 -10.66
C GLU A 141 2.79 14.07 -9.99
N LEU A 142 2.92 12.93 -10.66
CA LEU A 142 2.52 11.63 -10.11
C LEU A 142 3.47 11.22 -8.98
N GLY A 143 2.89 10.89 -7.83
CA GLY A 143 3.58 10.17 -6.77
C GLY A 143 3.50 8.67 -6.95
N LEU A 144 4.46 7.94 -6.37
CA LEU A 144 4.51 6.48 -6.32
C LEU A 144 4.64 6.02 -4.86
N ASP A 145 3.84 5.03 -4.48
CA ASP A 145 4.06 4.16 -3.33
C ASP A 145 4.20 2.72 -3.83
N PHE A 146 5.35 2.11 -3.59
CA PHE A 146 5.64 0.71 -3.90
C PHE A 146 5.83 -0.06 -2.60
N SER A 147 5.21 -1.24 -2.52
CA SER A 147 5.61 -2.28 -1.58
C SER A 147 5.58 -3.66 -2.21
N PHE A 148 6.55 -4.48 -1.83
CA PHE A 148 6.62 -5.89 -2.19
C PHE A 148 7.00 -6.70 -0.96
N SER A 149 6.38 -7.87 -0.80
CA SER A 149 6.75 -8.85 0.21
C SER A 149 6.73 -10.27 -0.37
N GLN A 150 7.72 -11.06 0.02
CA GLN A 150 7.84 -12.48 -0.33
C GLN A 150 8.19 -13.29 0.92
N ASN A 151 7.59 -14.48 1.02
CA ASN A 151 7.74 -15.40 2.13
C ASN A 151 7.40 -14.74 3.49
N GLY A 152 6.35 -13.91 3.51
CA GLY A 152 5.91 -13.19 4.71
C GLY A 152 5.20 -14.06 5.77
N LYS A 153 5.00 -15.35 5.47
CA LYS A 153 4.25 -16.34 6.27
C LYS A 153 2.95 -15.75 6.81
N SER A 154 2.63 -16.02 8.07
CA SER A 154 1.42 -15.52 8.74
C SER A 154 1.52 -14.08 9.24
N ILE A 155 2.67 -13.40 9.05
CA ILE A 155 2.89 -12.05 9.59
C ILE A 155 2.35 -11.02 8.61
N VAL A 156 2.86 -11.04 7.36
CA VAL A 156 2.42 -10.13 6.28
C VAL A 156 2.01 -10.84 5.00
N GLY A 157 2.33 -12.13 4.86
CA GLY A 157 2.10 -12.89 3.63
C GLY A 157 2.91 -12.36 2.44
N ASP A 158 2.53 -12.82 1.24
CA ASP A 158 3.14 -12.40 -0.01
C ASP A 158 2.27 -11.32 -0.66
N GLY A 159 2.90 -10.23 -1.11
CA GLY A 159 2.19 -9.05 -1.53
C GLY A 159 2.95 -8.23 -2.57
N LEU A 160 2.20 -7.58 -3.44
CA LEU A 160 2.67 -6.49 -4.29
C LEU A 160 1.62 -5.39 -4.19
N HIS A 161 2.08 -4.16 -3.96
CA HIS A 161 1.24 -2.97 -3.98
C HIS A 161 1.99 -1.85 -4.69
N LEU A 162 1.28 -1.19 -5.59
CA LEU A 162 1.69 -0.01 -6.33
C LEU A 162 0.55 0.99 -6.22
N SER A 163 0.84 2.19 -5.74
CA SER A 163 -0.12 3.29 -5.71
C SER A 163 0.46 4.46 -6.48
N PHE A 164 -0.25 4.91 -7.51
CA PHE A 164 0.08 6.15 -8.22
C PHE A 164 -0.93 7.22 -7.84
N VAL A 165 -0.44 8.33 -7.31
CA VAL A 165 -1.29 9.43 -6.81
C VAL A 165 -1.04 10.65 -7.67
N GLU A 166 -2.07 11.14 -8.36
CA GLU A 166 -2.03 12.48 -8.95
C GLU A 166 -2.27 13.49 -7.83
N LEU A 167 -1.35 14.42 -7.56
CA LEU A 167 -1.50 15.28 -6.36
C LEU A 167 -2.57 16.37 -6.49
N ASP A 168 -2.96 16.69 -7.72
CA ASP A 168 -3.89 17.78 -8.03
C ASP A 168 -5.30 17.27 -8.35
N SER A 169 -5.46 15.96 -8.53
CA SER A 169 -6.76 15.31 -8.60
C SER A 169 -6.81 14.24 -7.52
N ASP A 170 -7.89 14.08 -6.78
CA ASP A 170 -7.97 13.02 -5.76
C ASP A 170 -7.99 11.58 -6.37
N THR A 171 -7.52 11.42 -7.61
CA THR A 171 -7.41 10.15 -8.32
C THR A 171 -6.15 9.41 -7.88
N THR A 172 -6.38 8.23 -7.31
CA THR A 172 -5.31 7.28 -7.01
C THR A 172 -5.55 5.99 -7.80
N VAL A 173 -4.50 5.46 -8.41
CA VAL A 173 -4.50 4.16 -9.08
C VAL A 173 -3.80 3.15 -8.19
N HIS A 174 -4.48 2.04 -7.90
CA HIS A 174 -3.92 0.95 -7.12
C HIS A 174 -3.72 -0.30 -8.00
N LEU A 175 -2.49 -0.80 -8.04
CA LEU A 175 -2.10 -2.03 -8.74
C LEU A 175 -1.42 -2.98 -7.74
N GLY A 176 -1.41 -4.28 -8.03
CA GLY A 176 -0.74 -5.23 -7.15
C GLY A 176 -1.25 -6.65 -7.24
N SER A 177 -0.96 -7.45 -6.22
CA SER A 177 -1.40 -8.84 -6.13
C SER A 177 -2.90 -8.99 -5.82
N GLN A 178 -3.56 -7.93 -5.34
CA GLN A 178 -4.99 -7.89 -5.06
C GLN A 178 -5.61 -6.58 -5.53
N TYR A 179 -6.79 -6.69 -6.15
CA TYR A 179 -7.57 -5.56 -6.63
C TYR A 179 -8.87 -5.50 -5.84
N SER A 180 -9.17 -4.34 -5.29
CA SER A 180 -10.39 -4.12 -4.51
C SER A 180 -11.07 -2.80 -4.88
N TYR A 181 -12.40 -2.79 -4.81
CA TYR A 181 -13.22 -1.60 -4.95
C TYR A 181 -14.33 -1.62 -3.91
N GLU A 182 -14.43 -0.55 -3.12
CA GLU A 182 -15.44 -0.42 -2.08
C GLU A 182 -16.79 0.01 -2.67
N LEU A 183 -17.85 -0.68 -2.26
CA LEU A 183 -19.23 -0.46 -2.66
C LEU A 183 -20.08 -0.38 -1.39
N GLU A 184 -20.10 0.80 -0.76
CA GLU A 184 -20.76 1.02 0.52
C GLU A 184 -20.26 0.04 1.59
N GLN A 185 -21.05 -0.96 1.98
CA GLN A 185 -20.71 -1.93 3.04
C GLN A 185 -20.02 -3.21 2.54
N ILE A 186 -19.79 -3.33 1.24
CA ILE A 186 -19.17 -4.51 0.65
C ILE A 186 -18.02 -4.13 -0.26
N THR A 187 -17.11 -5.07 -0.48
CA THR A 187 -15.97 -4.88 -1.39
C THR A 187 -16.07 -5.86 -2.56
N ALA A 188 -15.87 -5.35 -3.78
CA ALA A 188 -15.56 -6.18 -4.93
C ALA A 188 -14.05 -6.44 -4.94
N THR A 189 -13.62 -7.71 -4.84
CA THR A 189 -12.20 -8.06 -4.82
C THR A 189 -11.87 -9.22 -5.75
N PHE A 190 -10.64 -9.24 -6.26
CA PHE A 190 -10.02 -10.43 -6.84
C PHE A 190 -8.49 -10.38 -6.72
N ALA A 191 -7.85 -11.55 -6.69
CA ALA A 191 -6.39 -11.67 -6.71
C ALA A 191 -5.84 -11.78 -8.15
N ALA A 192 -4.65 -11.23 -8.36
CA ALA A 192 -3.83 -11.52 -9.53
C ALA A 192 -3.61 -13.05 -9.66
N PRO A 193 -3.61 -13.60 -10.89
CA PRO A 193 -3.66 -15.06 -11.11
C PRO A 193 -2.40 -15.79 -10.63
N ASP A 194 -1.22 -15.20 -10.82
CA ASP A 194 0.07 -15.90 -10.69
C ASP A 194 0.91 -15.41 -9.50
N GLY A 195 0.29 -14.68 -8.57
CA GLY A 195 0.94 -14.16 -7.36
C GLY A 195 1.77 -12.89 -7.59
N PRO A 196 2.35 -12.33 -6.52
CA PRO A 196 2.99 -11.00 -6.54
C PRO A 196 4.24 -10.95 -7.41
N THR A 197 5.07 -12.00 -7.43
CA THR A 197 6.30 -12.00 -8.25
C THR A 197 5.99 -11.97 -9.74
N ALA A 198 5.06 -12.82 -10.20
CA ALA A 198 4.66 -12.83 -11.60
C ALA A 198 4.00 -11.52 -12.02
N GLU A 199 3.15 -10.95 -11.14
CA GLU A 199 2.52 -9.66 -11.40
C GLU A 199 3.55 -8.52 -11.47
N LEU A 200 4.54 -8.50 -10.57
CA LEU A 200 5.64 -7.53 -10.60
C LEU A 200 6.42 -7.64 -11.92
N SER A 201 6.76 -8.85 -12.34
CA SER A 201 7.47 -9.09 -13.61
C SER A 201 6.71 -8.51 -14.80
N LEU A 202 5.37 -8.59 -14.82
CA LEU A 202 4.57 -7.97 -15.88
C LEU A 202 4.64 -6.44 -15.85
N PHE A 203 4.65 -5.83 -14.66
CA PHE A 203 4.72 -4.36 -14.53
C PHE A 203 6.08 -3.78 -14.88
N ILE A 204 7.18 -4.50 -14.69
CA ILE A 204 8.53 -3.98 -14.96
C ILE A 204 9.07 -4.37 -16.35
N ALA A 205 8.36 -5.21 -17.09
CA ALA A 205 8.85 -5.73 -18.37
C ALA A 205 8.93 -4.67 -19.48
N SER A 206 7.95 -3.77 -19.53
CA SER A 206 7.87 -2.63 -20.45
C SER A 206 6.69 -1.74 -20.07
N ALA A 207 6.69 -0.49 -20.55
CA ALA A 207 5.57 0.43 -20.35
C ALA A 207 4.27 -0.14 -20.95
N GLU A 208 4.32 -0.76 -22.13
CA GLU A 208 3.15 -1.39 -22.76
C GLU A 208 2.65 -2.59 -21.94
N SER A 209 3.55 -3.45 -21.45
CA SER A 209 3.18 -4.56 -20.55
C SER A 209 2.53 -4.05 -19.27
N PHE A 210 3.05 -2.96 -18.70
CA PHE A 210 2.46 -2.29 -17.55
C PHE A 210 1.03 -1.83 -17.85
N ARG A 211 0.83 -1.05 -18.92
CA ARG A 211 -0.48 -0.53 -19.34
C ARG A 211 -1.49 -1.66 -19.58
N ASP A 212 -1.10 -2.65 -20.39
CA ASP A 212 -2.00 -3.71 -20.82
C ASP A 212 -2.40 -4.61 -19.63
N THR A 213 -1.46 -4.90 -18.75
CA THR A 213 -1.72 -5.64 -17.50
C THR A 213 -2.66 -4.83 -16.60
N ALA A 214 -2.31 -3.59 -16.28
CA ALA A 214 -3.09 -2.73 -15.39
C ALA A 214 -4.53 -2.52 -15.91
N THR A 215 -4.70 -2.17 -17.19
CA THR A 215 -6.03 -1.97 -17.78
C THR A 215 -6.86 -3.26 -17.83
N ALA A 216 -6.24 -4.43 -18.10
CA ALA A 216 -6.92 -5.72 -18.05
C ALA A 216 -7.42 -6.05 -16.63
N ARG A 217 -6.66 -5.69 -15.59
CA ARG A 217 -7.04 -5.88 -14.19
C ARG A 217 -8.21 -4.97 -13.81
N TYR A 218 -8.19 -3.70 -14.23
CA TYR A 218 -9.32 -2.78 -14.04
C TYR A 218 -10.59 -3.22 -14.78
N ASN A 219 -10.48 -3.72 -16.00
CA ASN A 219 -11.62 -4.30 -16.73
C ASN A 219 -12.20 -5.54 -16.02
N LYS A 220 -11.36 -6.33 -15.34
CA LYS A 220 -11.82 -7.45 -14.50
C LYS A 220 -12.47 -6.94 -13.21
N LEU A 221 -11.93 -5.89 -12.58
CA LEU A 221 -12.51 -5.26 -11.39
C LEU A 221 -13.89 -4.69 -11.67
N LEU A 222 -14.05 -3.95 -12.78
CA LEU A 222 -15.34 -3.41 -13.21
C LEU A 222 -16.40 -4.51 -13.39
N ARG A 223 -16.04 -5.63 -14.04
CA ARG A 223 -16.94 -6.80 -14.16
C ARG A 223 -17.32 -7.40 -12.80
N LYS A 224 -16.42 -7.38 -11.80
CA LYS A 224 -16.74 -7.80 -10.43
C LYS A 224 -17.72 -6.84 -9.78
N VAL A 225 -17.56 -5.53 -9.97
CA VAL A 225 -18.50 -4.50 -9.50
C VAL A 225 -19.88 -4.72 -10.14
N GLU A 226 -19.95 -4.82 -11.47
CA GLU A 226 -21.19 -5.11 -12.21
C GLU A 226 -21.90 -6.36 -11.69
N ALA A 227 -21.17 -7.45 -11.45
CA ALA A 227 -21.74 -8.68 -10.93
C ALA A 227 -22.32 -8.53 -9.51
N LYS A 228 -21.75 -7.67 -8.65
CA LYS A 228 -22.30 -7.41 -7.30
C LYS A 228 -23.63 -6.66 -7.37
N PHE A 229 -23.74 -5.66 -8.25
CA PHE A 229 -24.99 -4.94 -8.49
C PHE A 229 -26.06 -5.84 -9.11
N ALA A 230 -25.70 -6.61 -10.15
CA ALA A 230 -26.63 -7.53 -10.80
C ALA A 230 -27.16 -8.61 -9.85
N ALA A 231 -26.37 -9.02 -8.86
CA ALA A 231 -26.77 -9.96 -7.82
C ALA A 231 -27.58 -9.33 -6.67
N GLY A 232 -27.82 -8.01 -6.68
CA GLY A 232 -28.52 -7.32 -5.59
C GLY A 232 -27.82 -7.40 -4.24
N LYS A 233 -26.48 -7.55 -4.23
CA LYS A 233 -25.68 -7.77 -3.01
C LYS A 233 -25.11 -6.49 -2.39
N VAL A 234 -25.32 -5.34 -3.02
CA VAL A 234 -24.82 -4.06 -2.53
C VAL A 234 -25.80 -3.51 -1.49
N GLU A 235 -25.29 -3.21 -0.31
CA GLU A 235 -26.07 -2.82 0.86
C GLU A 235 -25.55 -1.48 1.40
N LYS A 236 -26.46 -0.67 1.93
CA LYS A 236 -26.13 0.54 2.72
C LYS A 236 -26.32 0.28 4.20
N CYS A 237 -25.62 1.06 5.03
CA CYS A 237 -25.94 1.18 6.44
C CYS A 237 -27.05 2.19 6.65
N VAL A 238 -28.15 1.74 7.26
CA VAL A 238 -29.14 2.64 7.84
C VAL A 238 -28.89 2.70 9.35
N TYR A 239 -28.54 3.88 9.82
CA TYR A 239 -28.26 4.15 11.22
C TYR A 239 -29.53 4.63 11.93
N GLY A 240 -29.71 4.18 13.18
CA GLY A 240 -30.77 4.69 14.06
C GLY A 240 -30.50 6.11 14.55
N GLU A 241 -31.33 6.58 15.48
CA GLU A 241 -31.11 7.84 16.18
C GLU A 241 -29.84 7.75 17.03
N TYR A 242 -29.05 8.84 17.06
CA TYR A 242 -27.85 8.93 17.88
C TYR A 242 -28.22 9.51 19.24
N GLU A 243 -27.89 8.79 20.31
CA GLU A 243 -28.29 9.13 21.68
C GLU A 243 -27.37 10.17 22.36
N GLY A 244 -26.30 10.60 21.70
CA GLY A 244 -25.37 11.61 22.23
C GLY A 244 -24.40 11.09 23.30
N ASP A 245 -24.28 9.77 23.47
CA ASP A 245 -23.43 9.09 24.46
C ASP A 245 -22.00 8.81 23.98
N GLY A 246 -21.67 9.24 22.75
CA GLY A 246 -20.39 8.93 22.11
C GLY A 246 -20.34 7.60 21.38
N VAL A 247 -21.42 6.80 21.39
CA VAL A 247 -21.50 5.50 20.73
C VAL A 247 -22.34 5.62 19.45
N PRO A 248 -21.77 5.38 18.26
CA PRO A 248 -22.55 5.38 17.03
C PRO A 248 -23.68 4.34 17.11
N PRO A 249 -24.89 4.68 16.63
CA PRO A 249 -25.99 3.72 16.65
C PRO A 249 -25.67 2.49 15.78
N PRO A 250 -26.30 1.34 16.03
CA PRO A 250 -26.07 0.14 15.23
C PRO A 250 -26.37 0.37 13.74
N CYS A 251 -25.49 -0.11 12.85
CA CYS A 251 -25.77 -0.16 11.42
C CYS A 251 -26.71 -1.33 11.09
N ILE A 252 -27.87 -1.01 10.51
CA ILE A 252 -28.77 -2.00 9.92
C ILE A 252 -28.47 -2.08 8.42
N ARG A 253 -27.92 -3.20 7.97
CA ARG A 253 -27.63 -3.44 6.56
C ARG A 253 -28.92 -3.62 5.77
N THR A 254 -29.12 -2.76 4.78
CA THR A 254 -30.31 -2.76 3.94
C THR A 254 -29.89 -2.77 2.48
N PRO A 255 -30.46 -3.64 1.62
CA PRO A 255 -30.21 -3.59 0.19
C PRO A 255 -30.52 -2.22 -0.39
N LEU A 256 -29.72 -1.77 -1.36
CA LEU A 256 -30.03 -0.54 -2.10
C LEU A 256 -31.32 -0.71 -2.89
N ASP A 257 -32.12 0.35 -2.96
CA ASP A 257 -33.22 0.38 -3.92
C ASP A 257 -32.69 0.53 -5.37
N LYS A 258 -33.58 0.42 -6.37
CA LYS A 258 -33.17 0.45 -7.78
C LYS A 258 -32.55 1.78 -8.20
N ALA A 259 -33.02 2.90 -7.67
CA ALA A 259 -32.50 4.22 -8.02
C ALA A 259 -31.13 4.44 -7.37
N GLU A 260 -30.99 4.09 -6.09
CA GLU A 260 -29.73 4.14 -5.34
C GLU A 260 -28.68 3.25 -5.98
N ALA A 261 -29.04 2.00 -6.30
CA ALA A 261 -28.15 1.06 -6.96
C ALA A 261 -27.65 1.60 -8.31
N LYS A 262 -28.53 2.24 -9.10
CA LYS A 262 -28.13 2.84 -10.37
C LYS A 262 -27.15 4.00 -10.17
N VAL A 263 -27.44 4.93 -9.27
CA VAL A 263 -26.57 6.09 -9.00
C VAL A 263 -25.20 5.64 -8.51
N LEU A 264 -25.16 4.70 -7.56
CA LEU A 264 -23.90 4.17 -7.05
C LEU A 264 -23.12 3.43 -8.14
N PHE A 265 -23.78 2.60 -8.95
CA PHE A 265 -23.13 1.91 -10.06
C PHE A 265 -22.53 2.88 -11.07
N ASP A 266 -23.27 3.89 -11.50
CA ASP A 266 -22.79 4.89 -12.47
C ASP A 266 -21.57 5.64 -11.90
N ARG A 267 -21.59 6.00 -10.61
CA ARG A 267 -20.44 6.61 -9.91
C ARG A 267 -19.23 5.68 -9.87
N SER A 268 -19.42 4.44 -9.43
CA SER A 268 -18.34 3.45 -9.33
C SER A 268 -17.72 3.13 -10.68
N LYS A 269 -18.54 3.05 -11.73
CA LYS A 269 -18.08 2.88 -13.10
C LYS A 269 -17.28 4.08 -13.57
N ALA A 270 -17.77 5.30 -13.37
CA ALA A 270 -17.08 6.51 -13.78
C ALA A 270 -15.71 6.67 -13.08
N ASP A 271 -15.62 6.31 -11.81
CA ASP A 271 -14.37 6.33 -11.04
C ASP A 271 -13.35 5.29 -11.56
N LEU A 272 -13.76 4.03 -11.73
CA LEU A 272 -12.88 3.00 -12.30
C LEU A 272 -12.42 3.32 -13.73
N GLU A 273 -13.30 3.92 -14.55
CA GLU A 273 -12.95 4.38 -15.89
C GLU A 273 -11.97 5.56 -15.86
N ARG A 274 -12.07 6.47 -14.88
CA ARG A 274 -11.11 7.57 -14.68
C ARG A 274 -9.73 7.04 -14.30
N GLN A 275 -9.66 6.11 -13.34
CA GLN A 275 -8.41 5.47 -12.94
C GLN A 275 -7.78 4.71 -14.13
N LYS A 276 -8.59 3.99 -14.92
CA LYS A 276 -8.12 3.32 -16.15
C LYS A 276 -7.65 4.31 -17.22
N ALA A 277 -8.31 5.45 -17.36
CA ALA A 277 -7.89 6.51 -18.28
C ALA A 277 -6.55 7.11 -17.85
N LEU A 278 -6.35 7.35 -16.54
CA LEU A 278 -5.07 7.80 -16.00
C LEU A 278 -3.95 6.81 -16.32
N ILE A 279 -4.17 5.50 -16.10
CA ILE A 279 -3.22 4.46 -16.53
C ILE A 279 -2.95 4.57 -18.03
N THR A 280 -3.99 4.68 -18.86
CA THR A 280 -3.83 4.67 -20.32
C THR A 280 -3.06 5.88 -20.83
N ASN A 281 -3.24 7.04 -20.20
CA ASN A 281 -2.62 8.30 -20.62
C ASN A 281 -1.19 8.43 -20.07
N GLU A 282 -0.96 8.01 -18.83
CA GLU A 282 0.29 8.26 -18.09
C GLU A 282 1.16 7.01 -17.89
N TYR A 283 0.84 5.88 -18.55
CA TYR A 283 1.57 4.62 -18.32
C TYR A 283 3.09 4.71 -18.51
N GLN A 284 3.56 5.56 -19.42
CA GLN A 284 4.98 5.76 -19.65
C GLN A 284 5.65 6.39 -18.42
N GLN A 285 5.07 7.48 -17.90
CA GLN A 285 5.54 8.15 -16.70
C GLN A 285 5.42 7.25 -15.46
N MET A 286 4.31 6.53 -15.32
CA MET A 286 4.12 5.57 -14.21
C MET A 286 5.18 4.46 -14.22
N HIS A 287 5.47 3.91 -15.40
CA HIS A 287 6.48 2.87 -15.56
C HIS A 287 7.90 3.41 -15.31
N GLU A 288 8.21 4.60 -15.83
CA GLU A 288 9.49 5.29 -15.57
C GLU A 288 9.68 5.54 -14.06
N LEU A 289 8.68 6.11 -13.38
CA LEU A 289 8.70 6.31 -11.92
C LEU A 289 8.93 5.01 -11.17
N LEU A 290 8.32 3.90 -11.60
CA LEU A 290 8.55 2.60 -10.98
C LEU A 290 10.01 2.15 -11.13
N LEU A 291 10.59 2.27 -12.32
CA LEU A 291 11.97 1.86 -12.58
C LEU A 291 13.01 2.82 -11.97
N GLU A 292 12.71 4.11 -11.87
CA GLU A 292 13.58 5.09 -11.22
C GLU A 292 13.70 4.86 -9.71
N ARG A 293 12.61 4.43 -9.06
CA ARG A 293 12.63 4.15 -7.62
C ARG A 293 13.22 2.79 -7.29
N LEU A 294 13.15 1.86 -8.23
CA LEU A 294 13.67 0.52 -8.03
C LEU A 294 14.41 0.09 -9.28
N ASP A 295 15.74 0.17 -9.24
CA ASP A 295 16.54 -0.43 -10.30
C ASP A 295 16.47 -1.95 -10.19
N PHE A 296 15.44 -2.54 -10.81
CA PHE A 296 15.23 -3.99 -10.82
C PHE A 296 16.33 -4.75 -11.57
N THR A 297 17.23 -4.08 -12.29
CA THR A 297 18.34 -4.73 -12.99
C THR A 297 19.55 -4.89 -12.08
N SER A 298 19.86 -3.87 -11.28
CA SER A 298 21.04 -3.87 -10.40
C SER A 298 20.72 -4.20 -8.94
N CYS A 299 19.50 -3.99 -8.47
CA CYS A 299 19.12 -4.11 -7.06
C CYS A 299 18.26 -5.32 -6.71
N TRP A 300 17.59 -5.94 -7.69
CA TRP A 300 16.67 -7.08 -7.50
C TRP A 300 17.32 -8.43 -7.80
#